data_AF-A0A351KQS9-F1
#
_entry.id   AF-A0A351KQS9-F1
#
_cell.length_a   1.000
_cell.length_b   1.000
_cell.length_c   1.000
_cell.angle_alpha   90.00
_cell.angle_beta   90.00
_cell.angle_gamma   90.00
#
_symmetry.space_group_name_H-M   'P 1'
#
loop_
_entity.id
_entity.type
_entity.pdbx_description
1 polymer ?
#
loop_
_entity_poly.entity_id
_entity_poly.type
_entity_poly.pdbx_seq_one_letter_code
_entity_poly.pdbx_strand_id
1 'polypeptide(L)' 'MFDRPKTGERAVLVLGGGNDELPVLEELQELARSAGADPVGHLISKREHADPKFFIGKGKVEELGFLIESLGA' A
#
# COMPACT_ATOMS: atom_id res chain seq x y z
N MET A 1 -4.31 -10.98 -22.12
CA MET A 1 -3.48 -11.85 -21.26
C MET A 1 -3.05 -11.00 -20.09
N PHE A 2 -3.46 -11.32 -18.86
CA PHE A 2 -2.96 -10.63 -17.68
C PHE A 2 -1.56 -11.17 -17.41
N ASP A 3 -0.57 -10.30 -17.51
CA ASP A 3 0.79 -10.67 -17.11
C ASP A 3 0.74 -11.03 -15.63
N ARG A 4 1.33 -12.18 -15.27
CA ARG A 4 1.43 -12.51 -13.84
C ARG A 4 2.50 -11.59 -13.25
N PRO A 5 2.19 -10.86 -12.16
CA PRO A 5 3.21 -10.11 -11.43
C PRO A 5 4.38 -11.03 -11.12
N LYS A 6 5.60 -10.52 -11.25
CA LYS A 6 6.77 -11.34 -10.94
C LYS A 6 6.83 -11.51 -9.43
N THR A 7 7.13 -12.73 -8.99
CA THR A 7 7.42 -12.98 -7.57
C THR A 7 8.69 -12.24 -7.17
N GLY A 8 8.70 -11.65 -5.98
CA GLY A 8 9.81 -10.87 -5.42
C GLY A 8 9.75 -9.37 -5.70
N GLU A 9 8.65 -8.86 -6.25
CA GLU A 9 8.45 -7.42 -6.44
C GLU A 9 8.33 -6.70 -5.09
N ARG A 10 9.11 -5.65 -4.91
CA ARG A 10 9.10 -4.81 -3.70
C ARG A 10 7.83 -3.97 -3.71
N ALA A 11 7.15 -3.87 -2.57
CA ALA A 11 5.84 -3.23 -2.51
C ALA A 11 5.72 -2.30 -1.30
N VAL A 12 5.08 -1.15 -1.51
CA VAL A 12 4.58 -0.29 -0.43
C VAL A 12 3.08 -0.56 -0.26
N LEU A 13 2.67 -0.98 0.93
CA LEU A 13 1.27 -1.30 1.22
C LEU A 13 0.49 -0.02 1.55
N VAL A 14 -0.70 0.12 1.00
CA VAL A 14 -1.53 1.32 1.22
C VAL A 14 -2.85 0.92 1.85
N LEU A 15 -3.13 1.44 3.04
CA LEU A 15 -4.38 1.21 3.77
C LEU A 15 -5.22 2.48 3.80
N GLY A 16 -6.47 2.38 3.34
CA GLY A 16 -7.50 3.40 3.57
C GLY A 16 -8.07 3.24 4.97
N GLY A 17 -8.15 4.34 5.72
CA GLY A 17 -8.44 4.36 7.16
C GLY A 17 -9.77 3.71 7.56
N GLY A 18 -9.84 3.38 8.85
CA GLY A 18 -10.95 2.69 9.51
C GLY A 18 -10.61 2.37 10.97
N ASN A 19 -11.47 1.64 11.67
CA ASN A 19 -11.12 1.07 12.98
C ASN A 19 -10.11 -0.09 12.79
N ASP A 20 -9.25 -0.31 13.78
CA ASP A 20 -8.31 -1.45 13.85
C ASP A 20 -7.22 -1.48 12.74
N GLU A 21 -6.57 -0.36 12.48
CA GLU A 21 -5.54 -0.22 11.43
C GLU A 21 -4.34 -1.20 11.59
N LEU A 22 -3.95 -1.54 12.83
CA LEU A 22 -2.78 -2.38 13.09
C LEU A 22 -3.01 -3.87 12.74
N PRO A 23 -4.05 -4.56 13.26
CA PRO A 23 -4.34 -5.93 12.85
C PRO A 23 -4.57 -6.08 11.34
N VAL A 24 -5.26 -5.11 10.72
CA VAL A 24 -5.52 -5.13 9.28
C VAL A 24 -4.23 -4.97 8.48
N LEU A 25 -3.29 -4.13 8.95
CA LEU A 25 -1.99 -3.97 8.31
C LEU A 25 -1.14 -5.24 8.40
N GLU A 26 -1.18 -5.94 9.53
CA GLU A 26 -0.49 -7.23 9.70
C GLU A 26 -1.05 -8.28 8.74
N GLU A 27 -2.37 -8.42 8.67
CA GLU A 27 -3.03 -9.31 7.71
C GLU A 27 -2.65 -8.96 6.25
N LEU A 28 -2.68 -7.68 5.89
CA LEU A 28 -2.31 -7.23 4.55
C LEU A 28 -0.85 -7.57 4.20
N GLN A 29 0.07 -7.49 5.16
CA GLN A 29 1.46 -7.90 4.96
C GLN A 29 1.57 -9.39 4.66
N GLU A 30 0.88 -10.23 5.42
CA GLU A 30 0.89 -11.69 5.20
C GLU A 30 0.26 -12.07 3.86
N LEU A 31 -0.82 -11.40 3.46
CA LEU A 31 -1.44 -11.58 2.14
C LEU A 31 -0.48 -11.19 1.02
N ALA A 32 0.21 -10.05 1.14
CA ALA A 32 1.19 -9.59 0.15
C ALA A 32 2.36 -10.57 0.02
N ARG A 33 2.92 -11.05 1.14
CA ARG A 33 3.96 -12.09 1.15
C ARG A 33 3.48 -13.39 0.49
N SER A 34 2.25 -13.82 0.80
CA SER A 34 1.65 -15.02 0.22
C SER A 34 1.41 -14.91 -1.28
N ALA A 35 1.14 -13.69 -1.78
CA ALA A 35 1.04 -13.38 -3.20
C ALA A 35 2.41 -13.26 -3.91
N GLY A 36 3.51 -13.36 -3.15
CA GLY A 36 4.87 -13.29 -3.68
C GLY A 36 5.44 -11.88 -3.76
N ALA A 37 4.84 -10.88 -3.11
CA ALA A 37 5.44 -9.56 -2.98
C ALA A 37 6.42 -9.50 -1.78
N ASP A 38 7.31 -8.51 -1.79
CA ASP A 38 8.19 -8.14 -0.67
C ASP A 38 7.75 -6.78 -0.10
N PRO A 39 6.92 -6.74 0.96
CA PRO A 39 6.51 -5.49 1.59
C PRO A 39 7.69 -4.77 2.23
N VAL A 40 8.02 -3.58 1.71
CA VAL A 40 9.16 -2.76 2.18
C VAL A 40 8.74 -1.50 2.93
N GLY A 41 7.44 -1.20 2.94
CA GLY A 41 6.88 -0.06 3.66
C GLY A 41 5.35 -0.09 3.66
N HIS A 42 4.75 0.80 4.43
CA HIS A 42 3.30 0.99 4.44
C HIS A 42 2.92 2.47 4.58
N LEU A 43 1.73 2.80 4.11
CA LEU A 43 1.12 4.12 4.21
C LEU A 43 -0.34 3.98 4.63
N ILE A 44 -0.71 4.68 5.70
CA ILE A 44 -2.09 4.73 6.20
C ILE A 44 -2.70 6.10 5.86
N SER A 45 -3.88 6.09 5.24
CA SER A 45 -4.65 7.28 4.92
C SER A 45 -5.86 7.41 5.84
N LYS A 46 -5.80 8.31 6.83
CA LYS A 46 -6.84 8.52 7.86
C LYS A 46 -8.10 9.26 7.38
N ARG A 47 -8.41 9.21 6.08
CA ARG A 47 -9.55 9.93 5.51
C ARG A 47 -10.87 9.18 5.78
N GLU A 48 -11.93 9.91 6.06
CA GLU A 48 -13.27 9.31 6.27
C GLU A 48 -13.92 8.83 4.97
N HIS A 49 -13.65 9.50 3.84
CA HIS A 49 -14.24 9.17 2.54
C HIS A 49 -13.19 9.15 1.45
N ALA A 50 -13.14 8.08 0.64
CA ALA A 50 -12.21 7.94 -0.48
C ALA A 50 -12.26 9.13 -1.45
N ASP A 51 -11.10 9.56 -1.93
CA ASP A 51 -11.00 10.57 -2.98
C ASP A 51 -11.43 9.96 -4.32
N PRO A 52 -12.32 10.61 -5.08
CA PRO A 52 -12.81 10.04 -6.33
C PRO A 52 -11.71 9.89 -7.40
N LYS A 53 -10.62 10.68 -7.31
CA LYS A 53 -9.52 10.63 -8.27
C LYS A 53 -8.40 9.69 -7.80
N PHE A 54 -8.03 9.75 -6.52
CA PHE A 54 -6.82 9.13 -6.01
C PHE A 54 -7.03 8.13 -4.87
N PHE A 55 -8.27 7.87 -4.45
CA PHE A 55 -8.64 7.06 -3.28
C PHE A 55 -8.09 7.61 -1.95
N ILE A 56 -6.78 7.74 -1.77
CA ILE A 56 -6.11 8.30 -0.60
C ILE A 56 -5.95 9.83 -0.63
N GLY A 57 -6.11 10.46 -1.80
CA GLY A 57 -6.03 11.92 -1.99
C GLY A 57 -4.64 12.43 -2.33
N LYS A 58 -4.57 13.63 -2.92
CA LYS A 58 -3.35 14.18 -3.54
C LYS A 58 -2.13 14.20 -2.61
N GLY A 59 -2.24 14.74 -1.39
CA GLY A 59 -1.09 14.83 -0.47
C GLY A 59 -0.55 13.46 -0.06
N LYS A 60 -1.44 12.46 0.12
CA LYS A 60 -1.02 11.09 0.42
C LYS A 60 -0.41 10.37 -0.80
N VAL A 61 -0.83 10.72 -2.01
CA VAL A 61 -0.16 10.25 -3.24
C VAL A 61 1.24 10.81 -3.36
N GLU A 62 1.44 12.09 -3.02
CA GLU A 62 2.77 12.71 -3.01
C GLU A 62 3.68 12.02 -1.97
N GLU A 63 3.18 11.81 -0.74
CA GLU A 63 3.88 11.05 0.30
C GLU A 63 4.23 9.61 -0.13
N LEU A 64 3.30 8.94 -0.80
CA LEU A 64 3.52 7.61 -1.36
C LEU A 64 4.64 7.60 -2.41
N GLY A 65 4.69 8.62 -3.28
CA GLY A 65 5.76 8.78 -4.27
C GLY A 65 7.15 8.87 -3.61
N PHE A 66 7.28 9.69 -2.57
CA PHE A 66 8.53 9.79 -1.81
C PHE A 66 8.91 8.47 -1.12
N LEU A 67 7.93 7.74 -0.56
CA LEU A 67 8.16 6.42 0.04
C LEU A 67 8.66 5.40 -1.00
N ILE A 68 8.03 5.36 -2.18
CA ILE A 68 8.43 4.49 -3.29
C ILE A 68 9.87 4.78 -3.70
N GLU A 69 10.21 6.04 -3.94
CA GLU A 69 11.57 6.45 -4.32
C GLU A 69 12.61 6.11 -3.23
N SER A 70 12.29 6.44 -1.97
CA SER A 70 13.20 6.21 -0.84
C SER A 70 13.42 4.73 -0.56
N LEU A 71 12.39 3.90 -0.76
CA LEU A 71 12.47 2.47 -0.50
C LEU A 71 12.93 1.70 -1.72
N GLY A 72 12.86 2.26 -2.94
CA GLY A 72 13.16 1.55 -4.18
C GLY A 72 12.15 0.43 -4.46
N ALA A 73 10.87 0.73 -4.23
CA ALA A 73 9.74 -0.14 -4.53
C ALA A 73 9.25 0.05 -5.96
#